data_AF-A0A521KRP9-F1
#
_entry.id   AF-A0A521KRP9-F1
#
_cell.length_a   1.000
_cell.length_b   1.000
_cell.length_c   1.000
_cell.angle_alpha   90.00
_cell.angle_beta   90.00
_cell.angle_gamma   90.00
#
_symmetry.space_group_name_H-M   'P 1'
#
loop_
_entity.id
_entity.type
_entity.pdbx_description
1 polymer ?
#
loop_
_entity_poly.entity_id
_entity_poly.type
_entity_poly.pdbx_seq_one_letter_code
_entity_poly.pdbx_strand_id
1 'polypeptide(L)'
;MSAVVELGPAQGCVAYDAPAGERIASYELVGPSEGPVVLVHGGISSDAHVCASAADPRPGWWDALVGDGCAIDTREVRVLSLDWVPDAASLDEQVAATAAV
;
A
#
# COMPACT_ATOMS: atom_id res chain seq x y z
N MET A 1 -13.28 17.97 -2.84
CA MET A 1 -14.05 16.94 -2.10
C MET A 1 -13.07 15.83 -1.79
N SER A 2 -12.92 15.44 -0.52
CA SER A 2 -12.10 14.30 -0.15
C SER A 2 -13.01 13.09 -0.03
N ALA A 3 -12.75 12.02 -0.77
CA ALA A 3 -13.39 10.73 -0.52
C ALA A 3 -12.67 10.06 0.65
N VAL A 4 -13.42 9.69 1.68
CA VAL A 4 -12.97 8.78 2.71
C VAL A 4 -13.41 7.40 2.27
N VAL A 5 -12.45 6.50 2.08
CA VAL A 5 -12.72 5.12 1.68
C VAL A 5 -12.60 4.24 2.91
N GLU A 6 -13.67 3.52 3.24
CA GLU A 6 -13.63 2.56 4.35
C GLU A 6 -12.79 1.34 3.96
N LEU A 7 -11.81 1.01 4.80
CA LEU A 7 -10.97 -0.16 4.63
C LEU A 7 -11.78 -1.41 5.00
N GLY A 8 -12.16 -2.20 4.00
CA GLY A 8 -12.94 -3.42 4.21
C GLY A 8 -12.21 -4.47 5.07
N PRO A 9 -12.93 -5.47 5.59
CA PRO A 9 -12.36 -6.52 6.44
C PRO A 9 -11.48 -7.53 5.68
N ALA A 10 -11.49 -7.50 4.35
CA ALA A 10 -10.76 -8.44 3.51
C ALA A 10 -9.25 -8.19 3.54
N GLN A 11 -8.48 -9.28 3.54
CA GLN A 11 -7.04 -9.25 3.32
C GLN A 11 -6.72 -9.29 1.82
N GLY A 12 -5.58 -8.72 1.43
CA GLY A 12 -5.10 -8.70 0.04
C GLY A 12 -5.27 -7.36 -0.69
N CYS A 13 -4.77 -7.31 -1.92
CA CYS A 13 -4.79 -6.12 -2.75
C CYS A 13 -6.22 -5.73 -3.16
N VAL A 14 -6.57 -4.47 -2.96
CA VAL A 14 -7.83 -3.89 -3.40
C VAL A 14 -7.53 -2.68 -4.29
N ALA A 15 -7.97 -2.79 -5.55
CA ALA A 15 -8.00 -1.67 -6.48
C ALA A 15 -9.40 -1.03 -6.43
N TYR A 16 -9.46 0.30 -6.45
CA TYR A 16 -10.71 1.03 -6.56
C TYR A 16 -10.85 1.66 -7.93
N ASP A 17 -12.02 1.46 -8.57
CA ASP A 17 -12.41 2.21 -9.76
C ASP A 17 -12.76 3.65 -9.35
N ALA A 18 -11.79 4.56 -9.50
CA ALA A 18 -12.00 5.96 -9.21
C ALA A 18 -12.90 6.62 -10.29
N PRO A 19 -13.87 7.48 -9.91
CA PRO A 19 -14.55 8.35 -10.85
C PRO A 19 -13.57 9.16 -11.72
N ALA A 20 -13.99 9.54 -12.93
CA ALA A 20 -13.13 10.32 -13.83
C ALA A 20 -12.62 11.60 -13.15
N GLY A 21 -11.28 11.72 -13.04
CA GLY A 21 -10.61 12.86 -12.39
C GLY A 21 -10.25 12.63 -10.93
N GLU A 22 -10.68 11.52 -10.32
CA GLU A 22 -10.24 11.08 -9.00
C GLU A 22 -9.09 10.07 -9.13
N ARG A 23 -8.24 10.00 -8.11
CA ARG A 23 -7.14 9.04 -8.03
C ARG A 23 -7.23 8.34 -6.70
N ILE A 24 -7.33 7.01 -6.73
CA ILE A 24 -7.37 6.18 -5.54
C ILE A 24 -6.16 5.24 -5.60
N ALA A 25 -5.42 5.16 -4.50
CA ALA A 25 -4.31 4.22 -4.37
C ALA A 25 -4.86 2.79 -4.26
N SER A 26 -4.21 1.83 -4.92
CA SER A 26 -4.36 0.45 -4.50
C SER A 26 -3.73 0.28 -3.12
N TYR A 27 -4.26 -0.65 -2.34
CA TYR A 27 -3.74 -0.95 -1.02
C TYR A 27 -3.83 -2.44 -0.73
N GLU A 28 -3.04 -2.92 0.24
CA GLU A 28 -3.12 -4.26 0.79
C GLU A 28 -3.27 -4.20 2.32
N LEU A 29 -4.11 -5.10 2.85
CA LEU A 29 -4.27 -5.35 4.27
C LEU A 29 -3.82 -6.78 4.60
N VAL A 30 -2.94 -6.93 5.59
CA VAL A 30 -2.47 -8.23 6.10
C VAL A 30 -2.61 -8.27 7.62
N GLY A 31 -3.04 -9.40 8.17
CA GLY A 31 -3.24 -9.58 9.62
C GLY A 31 -4.71 -9.46 10.07
N PRO A 32 -5.00 -9.55 11.38
CA PRO A 32 -6.35 -9.66 11.93
C PRO A 32 -7.21 -8.44 11.59
N SER A 33 -8.47 -8.64 11.18
CA SER A 33 -9.34 -7.56 10.70
C SER A 33 -9.59 -6.47 11.76
N GLU A 34 -9.66 -6.87 13.03
CA GLU A 34 -9.88 -5.98 14.19
C GLU A 34 -8.59 -5.65 14.96
N GLY A 35 -7.42 -5.96 14.38
CA GLY A 35 -6.13 -5.67 15.00
C GLY A 35 -5.77 -4.18 14.95
N PRO A 36 -4.86 -3.71 15.83
CA PRO A 36 -4.26 -2.39 15.71
C PRO A 36 -3.64 -2.19 14.32
N VAL A 37 -3.95 -1.08 13.66
CA VAL A 37 -3.46 -0.83 12.29
C VAL A 37 -2.08 -0.18 12.32
N VAL A 38 -1.14 -0.75 11.55
CA VAL A 38 0.19 -0.19 11.30
C VAL A 38 0.32 0.11 9.82
N LEU A 39 0.53 1.39 9.47
CA LEU A 39 0.86 1.79 8.11
C LEU A 39 2.34 1.47 7.84
N VAL A 40 2.59 0.61 6.86
CA VAL A 40 3.93 0.35 6.32
C VAL A 40 3.98 0.92 4.92
N HIS A 41 4.79 1.95 4.73
CA HIS A 41 4.93 2.61 3.43
C HIS A 41 6.41 2.78 3.11
N GLY A 42 6.81 2.22 1.98
CA GLY A 42 8.21 2.18 1.54
C GLY A 42 8.61 3.39 0.69
N GLY A 43 9.74 3.26 0.01
CA GLY A 43 10.25 4.28 -0.90
C GLY A 43 9.55 4.24 -2.27
N ILE A 44 10.09 4.99 -3.24
CA ILE A 44 9.52 5.09 -4.60
C ILE A 44 9.46 3.77 -5.38
N SER A 45 10.22 2.76 -4.95
CA SER A 45 10.25 1.44 -5.59
C SER A 45 9.37 0.40 -4.88
N SER A 46 8.66 0.80 -3.82
CA SER A 46 7.78 -0.07 -3.05
C SER A 46 6.35 0.03 -3.58
N ASP A 47 5.69 -1.11 -3.65
CA ASP A 47 4.26 -1.23 -3.93
C ASP A 47 3.49 -1.56 -2.64
N ALA A 48 2.18 -1.75 -2.77
CA ALA A 48 1.33 -2.16 -1.66
C ALA A 48 1.73 -3.51 -1.03
N HIS A 49 2.49 -4.36 -1.72
CA HIS A 49 2.78 -5.73 -1.31
C HIS A 49 4.01 -5.86 -0.40
N VAL A 50 3.78 -5.73 0.91
CA VAL A 50 4.86 -5.67 1.92
C VAL A 50 5.45 -7.03 2.25
N CYS A 51 4.59 -8.05 2.41
CA CYS A 51 4.98 -9.40 2.80
C CYS A 51 4.00 -10.43 2.22
N ALA A 52 4.43 -11.68 2.20
CA ALA A 52 3.58 -12.80 1.83
C ALA A 52 2.34 -12.86 2.74
N SER A 53 1.20 -13.18 2.14
CA SER A 53 -0.08 -13.33 2.81
C SER A 53 -0.82 -14.56 2.29
N ALA A 54 -1.94 -14.91 2.92
CA ALA A 54 -2.80 -15.98 2.41
C ALA A 54 -3.43 -15.63 1.04
N ALA A 55 -3.59 -14.33 0.73
CA ALA A 55 -4.14 -13.85 -0.53
C ALA A 55 -3.07 -13.78 -1.63
N ASP A 56 -1.83 -13.43 -1.28
CA ASP A 56 -0.68 -13.44 -2.18
C ASP A 56 0.56 -14.03 -1.49
N PRO A 57 0.92 -15.29 -1.77
CA PRO A 57 2.03 -15.97 -1.10
C PRO A 57 3.41 -15.59 -1.65
N ARG A 58 3.50 -14.68 -2.62
CA ARG A 58 4.79 -14.19 -3.12
C ARG A 58 5.50 -13.38 -2.03
N PRO A 59 6.83 -13.37 -1.99
CA PRO A 59 7.54 -12.52 -1.04
C PRO A 59 7.34 -11.05 -1.41
N GLY A 60 6.94 -10.23 -0.43
CA GLY A 60 6.82 -8.79 -0.59
C GLY A 60 8.16 -8.07 -0.48
N TRP A 61 8.16 -6.76 -0.69
CA TRP A 61 9.40 -5.97 -0.69
C TRP A 61 10.06 -5.87 0.70
N TRP A 62 9.36 -6.23 1.78
CA TRP A 62 9.88 -6.22 3.16
C TRP A 62 9.62 -7.50 3.97
N ASP A 63 9.47 -8.63 3.29
CA ASP A 63 9.12 -9.95 3.85
C ASP A 63 9.99 -10.39 5.05
N ALA A 64 11.25 -9.96 5.10
CA ALA A 64 12.15 -10.30 6.20
C ALA A 64 11.81 -9.61 7.54
N LEU A 65 11.10 -8.48 7.52
CA LEU A 65 10.78 -7.69 8.71
C LEU A 65 9.27 -7.65 9.03
N VAL A 66 8.42 -8.02 8.08
CA VAL A 66 6.96 -8.00 8.21
C VAL A 66 6.42 -9.39 7.89
N GLY A 67 5.60 -9.95 8.78
CA GLY A 67 5.05 -11.30 8.63
C GLY A 67 4.90 -12.00 9.99
N ASP A 68 4.48 -13.26 9.95
CA ASP A 68 4.21 -14.03 11.18
C ASP A 68 5.50 -14.25 11.99
N GLY A 69 5.55 -13.68 13.20
CA GLY A 69 6.71 -13.77 14.09
C GLY A 69 7.88 -12.84 13.71
N CYS A 70 7.71 -11.95 12.73
CA CYS A 70 8.69 -10.93 12.36
C CYS A 70 8.65 -9.72 13.31
N ALA A 71 9.48 -8.71 13.05
CA ALA A 71 9.53 -7.49 13.85
C ALA A 71 8.20 -6.71 13.83
N ILE A 72 7.53 -6.67 12.67
CA ILE A 72 6.13 -6.29 12.54
C ILE A 72 5.32 -7.57 12.36
N ASP A 73 4.76 -8.06 13.47
CA ASP A 73 4.11 -9.37 13.53
C ASP A 73 2.64 -9.30 13.07
N THR A 74 2.34 -9.89 11.92
CA THR A 74 1.00 -9.90 11.32
C THR A 74 -0.02 -10.73 12.10
N ARG A 75 0.41 -11.45 13.16
CA ARG A 75 -0.50 -12.11 14.11
C ARG A 75 -1.04 -11.17 15.17
N GLU A 76 -0.34 -10.06 15.42
CA GLU A 76 -0.65 -9.09 16.49
C GLU A 76 -1.21 -7.78 15.94
N VAL A 77 -0.80 -7.36 14.74
CA VAL A 77 -1.21 -6.10 14.11
C VAL A 77 -1.77 -6.31 12.71
N ARG A 78 -2.59 -5.36 12.26
CA ARG A 78 -3.08 -5.27 10.88
C ARG A 78 -2.19 -4.31 10.10
N VAL A 79 -1.40 -4.83 9.18
CA VAL A 79 -0.57 -4.03 8.28
C VAL A 79 -1.44 -3.46 7.17
N LEU A 80 -1.36 -2.15 6.97
CA LEU A 80 -1.87 -1.43 5.80
C LEU A 80 -0.69 -0.92 4.98
N SER A 81 -0.72 -1.15 3.68
CA SER A 81 0.25 -0.59 2.73
C SER A 81 -0.47 -0.16 1.46
N LEU A 82 0.10 0.81 0.74
CA LEU A 82 -0.53 1.46 -0.40
C LEU A 82 0.48 1.83 -1.47
N ASP A 83 0.02 1.78 -2.72
CA ASP A 83 0.77 2.24 -3.88
C ASP A 83 0.91 3.77 -3.86
N TRP A 84 2.00 4.27 -4.43
CA TRP A 84 2.13 5.69 -4.74
C TRP A 84 1.11 6.09 -5.80
N VAL A 85 0.34 7.14 -5.53
CA VAL A 85 -0.51 7.77 -6.53
C VAL A 85 0.36 8.80 -7.26
N PRO A 86 0.69 8.60 -8.55
CA PRO A 86 1.44 9.59 -9.30
C PRO A 86 0.61 10.88 -9.40
N ASP A 87 1.30 12.03 -9.37
CA ASP A 87 0.69 13.31 -9.74
C ASP A 87 0.13 13.22 -11.17
N ALA A 88 -0.84 14.07 -11.48
CA ALA A 88 -1.43 14.15 -12.82
C ALA A 88 -0.38 14.54 -13.89
N ALA A 89 0.71 15.18 -13.48
CA ALA A 89 1.87 15.43 -14.33
C ALA A 89 2.57 14.11 -14.68
N SER A 90 2.85 13.92 -15.96
CA SER A 90 3.64 12.79 -16.47
C SER A 90 4.99 12.68 -15.78
N LEU A 91 5.54 11.46 -15.68
CA LEU A 91 6.91 11.26 -15.17
C LEU A 91 7.92 12.14 -15.90
N ASP A 92 7.73 12.37 -17.20
CA ASP A 92 8.56 13.27 -18.01
C ASP A 92 8.47 14.73 -17.53
N GLU A 93 7.28 15.22 -17.19
CA GLU A 93 7.09 16.56 -16.60
C GLU A 93 7.70 16.67 -15.20
N GLN A 94 7.62 15.61 -14.39
CA GLN A 94 8.23 15.58 -13.04
C GLN A 94 9.77 15.56 -13.11
N VAL A 95 10.34 14.81 -14.05
CA VAL A 95 11.79 14.78 -14.31
C VAL A 95 12.25 16.14 -14.84
N ALA A 96 11.52 16.74 -15.77
CA ALA A 96 11.83 18.08 -16.30
C ALA A 96 11.80 19.15 -15.20
N ALA A 97 10.82 19.10 -14.29
CA ALA A 97 10.72 20.02 -13.16
C ALA A 97 11.91 19.88 -12.19
N THR A 98 12.40 18.66 -11.97
CA THR A 98 13.56 18.40 -11.09
C THR A 98 14.87 18.86 -11.73
N ALA A 99 15.01 18.72 -13.06
CA ALA A 99 16.20 19.16 -13.79
C ALA A 99 16.33 20.70 -13.91
N ALA A 100 15.27 21.44 -13.57
CA ALA A 100 15.22 22.90 -13.65
C ALA A 100 15.56 23.63 -12.34
N VAL A 101 15.94 22.90 -11.27
CA VAL A 101 16.30 23.44 -9.95
C VAL A 101 17.81 23.50 -9.76
#